data_AF-A0A0S9PYD3-F1
#
_entry.id   AF-A0A0S9PYD3-F1
#
_cell.length_a   1.000
_cell.length_b   1.000
_cell.length_c   1.000
_cell.angle_alpha   90.00
_cell.angle_beta   90.00
_cell.angle_gamma   90.00
#
_symmetry.space_group_name_H-M   'P 1'
#
loop_
_entity.id
_entity.type
_entity.pdbx_description
1 polymer ?
#
loop_
_entity_poly.entity_id
_entity_poly.type
_entity_poly.pdbx_seq_one_letter_code
_entity_poly.pdbx_strand_id
1 'polypeptide(L)'
;MTDDPQPDPQPDPQPDAEHDPELRALLRGADPAVSLPPADPARVARLLEDVMSKPRHGEDVSTTTGENRASGTRGRSPLTWLVAAAAVALIGVLGVGALLGADDEDDVPTAGDAPAVSGDAEPSVTRLEVADAPAGRCMVPTPEVLAGASLAFEGTVTELVDGTAVLEPSEFFAGRSTDTVEVTAPSEDLQALVSAVDFQVGERYLVAADGAQVMVCGFSDLATPAQEQLYAEAFNR
;
A
#
# COMPACT_ATOMS: atom_id res chain seq x y z
N MET A 1 35.66 -61.85 34.59
CA MET A 1 34.41 -61.13 34.92
C MET A 1 34.26 -60.09 33.83
N THR A 2 33.45 -60.43 32.83
CA THR A 2 33.26 -59.65 31.62
C THR A 2 32.04 -58.77 31.86
N ASP A 3 32.21 -57.47 31.70
CA ASP A 3 31.17 -56.45 31.83
C ASP A 3 30.38 -56.42 30.52
N ASP A 4 29.10 -56.78 30.56
CA ASP A 4 28.20 -56.75 29.40
C ASP A 4 27.55 -55.36 29.34
N PRO A 5 27.66 -54.61 28.22
CA PRO A 5 27.07 -53.29 28.12
C PRO A 5 25.54 -53.40 28.05
N GLN A 6 24.85 -52.77 29.01
CA GLN A 6 23.39 -52.65 28.97
C GLN A 6 22.96 -51.83 27.74
N PRO A 7 21.90 -52.25 27.03
CA PRO A 7 21.34 -51.48 25.93
C PRO A 7 20.68 -50.20 26.45
N ASP A 8 20.90 -49.10 25.72
CA ASP A 8 20.29 -47.80 25.99
C ASP A 8 18.75 -47.89 25.97
N PRO A 9 18.05 -47.16 26.87
CA PRO A 9 16.60 -47.08 26.85
C PRO A 9 16.12 -46.46 25.54
N GLN A 10 15.31 -47.20 24.79
CA GLN A 10 14.64 -46.69 23.60
C GLN A 10 13.69 -45.56 24.01
N PRO A 11 13.66 -44.42 23.29
CA PRO A 11 12.72 -43.34 23.56
C PRO A 11 11.29 -43.85 23.36
N ASP A 12 10.39 -43.43 24.25
CA ASP A 12 8.97 -43.78 24.17
C ASP A 12 8.38 -43.41 22.80
N PRO A 13 7.50 -44.25 22.21
CA PRO A 13 6.83 -43.94 20.96
C PRO A 13 6.00 -42.66 21.14
N GLN A 14 6.38 -41.60 20.42
CA GLN A 14 5.59 -40.37 20.43
C GLN A 14 4.22 -40.65 19.81
N PRO A 15 3.12 -40.22 20.44
CA PRO A 15 1.79 -40.41 19.88
C PRO A 15 1.70 -39.66 18.54
N ASP A 16 1.30 -40.38 17.49
CA ASP A 16 1.10 -39.83 16.14
C ASP A 16 0.09 -38.67 16.20
N ALA A 17 0.57 -37.43 16.10
CA ALA A 17 -0.24 -36.22 16.27
C ALA A 17 -1.46 -36.15 15.32
N GLU A 18 -1.43 -36.88 14.20
CA GLU A 18 -2.52 -36.98 13.23
C GLU A 18 -3.75 -37.75 13.76
N HIS A 19 -3.58 -38.53 14.83
CA HIS A 19 -4.62 -39.41 15.38
C HIS A 19 -5.09 -39.05 16.78
N ASP A 20 -4.75 -37.87 17.29
CA ASP A 20 -5.13 -37.45 18.63
C ASP A 20 -6.67 -37.30 18.78
N PRO A 21 -7.34 -38.18 19.55
CA PRO A 21 -8.77 -38.09 19.77
C PRO A 21 -9.17 -36.88 20.62
N GLU A 22 -8.26 -36.36 21.46
CA GLU A 22 -8.50 -35.18 22.30
C GLU A 22 -8.56 -33.91 21.45
N LEU A 23 -7.58 -33.74 20.55
CA LEU A 23 -7.62 -32.66 19.55
C LEU A 23 -8.88 -32.73 18.69
N ARG A 24 -9.29 -33.93 18.23
CA ARG A 24 -10.53 -34.10 17.47
C ARG A 24 -11.79 -33.78 18.27
N ALA A 25 -11.77 -34.01 19.58
CA ALA A 25 -12.88 -33.63 20.46
C ALA A 25 -12.93 -32.10 20.64
N LEU A 26 -11.78 -31.46 20.81
CA LEU A 26 -11.66 -30.01 20.94
C LEU A 26 -12.12 -29.28 19.67
N LEU A 27 -11.68 -29.74 18.49
CA LEU A 27 -12.09 -29.17 17.20
C LEU A 27 -13.60 -29.32 16.95
N ARG A 28 -14.19 -30.47 17.28
CA ARG A 28 -15.65 -30.67 17.19
C ARG A 28 -16.42 -29.81 18.18
N GLY A 29 -15.86 -29.55 19.35
CA GLY A 29 -16.46 -28.64 20.34
C GLY A 29 -16.45 -27.17 19.91
N ALA A 30 -15.47 -26.77 19.09
CA ALA A 30 -15.36 -25.43 18.54
C ALA A 30 -16.14 -25.23 17.22
N ASP A 31 -16.69 -26.30 16.62
CA ASP A 31 -17.45 -26.23 15.38
C ASP A 31 -18.84 -25.60 15.62
N PRO A 32 -19.12 -24.38 15.11
CA PRO A 32 -20.42 -23.73 15.27
C PRO A 32 -21.58 -24.52 14.62
N ALA A 33 -21.27 -25.42 13.67
CA ALA A 33 -22.25 -26.27 13.01
C ALA A 33 -22.65 -27.51 13.84
N VAL A 34 -22.04 -27.75 15.01
CA VAL A 34 -22.30 -28.94 15.84
C VAL A 34 -23.77 -29.06 16.29
N SER A 35 -24.48 -27.93 16.35
CA SER A 35 -25.89 -27.85 16.74
C SER A 35 -26.87 -27.97 15.58
N LEU A 36 -26.38 -28.02 14.34
CA LEU A 36 -27.21 -28.05 13.14
C LEU A 36 -27.59 -29.50 12.76
N PRO A 37 -28.80 -29.72 12.21
CA PRO A 37 -29.14 -31.01 11.63
C PRO A 37 -28.22 -31.31 10.43
N PRO A 38 -27.93 -32.60 10.17
CA PRO A 38 -27.11 -32.98 9.02
C PRO A 38 -27.74 -32.48 7.73
N ALA A 39 -26.90 -32.01 6.81
CA ALA A 39 -27.35 -31.50 5.52
C ALA A 39 -28.01 -32.63 4.69
N ASP A 40 -29.06 -32.27 3.95
CA ASP A 40 -29.72 -33.19 3.02
C ASP A 40 -28.73 -33.62 1.90
N PRO A 41 -28.38 -34.91 1.78
CA PRO A 41 -27.38 -35.38 0.83
C PRO A 41 -27.77 -35.11 -0.62
N ALA A 42 -29.07 -35.12 -0.96
CA ALA A 42 -29.53 -34.82 -2.31
C ALA A 42 -29.38 -33.32 -2.65
N ARG A 43 -29.39 -32.45 -1.65
CA ARG A 43 -29.12 -31.02 -1.81
C ARG A 43 -27.62 -30.75 -1.93
N VAL A 44 -26.81 -31.45 -1.13
CA VAL A 44 -25.33 -31.36 -1.21
C VAL A 44 -24.84 -31.81 -2.58
N ALA A 45 -25.32 -32.94 -3.10
CA ALA A 45 -24.94 -33.44 -4.42
C ALA A 45 -25.27 -32.44 -5.54
N ARG A 46 -26.45 -31.80 -5.49
CA ARG A 46 -26.85 -30.77 -6.45
C ARG A 46 -26.00 -29.51 -6.36
N LEU A 47 -25.64 -29.06 -5.17
CA LEU A 47 -24.74 -27.91 -4.97
C LEU A 47 -23.33 -28.20 -5.48
N LEU A 48 -22.83 -29.41 -5.25
CA LEU A 48 -21.54 -29.85 -5.78
C LEU A 48 -21.55 -29.90 -7.30
N GLU A 49 -22.59 -30.48 -7.90
CA GLU A 49 -22.77 -30.50 -9.35
C GLU A 49 -22.86 -29.08 -9.93
N ASP A 50 -23.60 -28.17 -9.29
CA ASP A 50 -23.74 -26.77 -9.71
C ASP A 50 -22.39 -26.02 -9.68
N VAL A 51 -21.59 -26.21 -8.63
CA VAL A 51 -20.23 -25.62 -8.54
C VAL A 51 -19.30 -26.20 -9.61
N MET A 52 -19.38 -27.50 -9.87
CA MET A 52 -18.51 -28.17 -10.85
C MET A 52 -18.93 -27.92 -12.31
N SER A 53 -20.21 -27.66 -12.55
CA SER A 53 -20.78 -27.46 -13.89
C SER A 53 -20.84 -25.98 -14.29
N LYS A 54 -20.69 -25.06 -13.34
CA LYS A 54 -20.58 -23.63 -13.64
C LYS A 54 -19.24 -23.35 -14.34
N PRO A 55 -19.26 -22.90 -15.60
CA PRO A 55 -18.05 -22.37 -16.24
C PRO A 55 -17.53 -21.22 -15.38
N ARG A 56 -16.23 -21.20 -15.06
CA ARG A 56 -15.58 -19.98 -14.60
C ARG A 56 -15.48 -19.04 -15.81
N HIS A 57 -16.57 -18.38 -16.14
CA HIS A 57 -16.57 -17.23 -17.02
C HIS A 57 -16.51 -16.01 -16.12
N GLY A 58 -15.39 -15.28 -16.22
CA GLY A 58 -15.41 -13.87 -15.86
C GLY A 58 -16.34 -13.19 -16.85
N GLU A 59 -17.61 -13.05 -16.47
CA GLU A 59 -18.59 -12.11 -17.00
C GLU A 59 -19.90 -12.28 -16.22
N ASP A 60 -20.36 -11.18 -15.62
CA ASP A 60 -21.67 -10.93 -15.03
C ASP A 60 -22.13 -11.76 -13.81
N VAL A 61 -21.59 -11.41 -12.63
CA VAL A 61 -22.33 -11.59 -11.38
C VAL A 61 -23.34 -10.45 -11.23
N SER A 62 -24.48 -10.60 -11.89
CA SER A 62 -25.72 -9.90 -11.51
C SER A 62 -26.41 -10.74 -10.43
N THR A 63 -25.98 -10.61 -9.17
CA THR A 63 -26.75 -11.11 -8.03
C THR A 63 -27.80 -10.10 -7.62
N THR A 64 -29.04 -10.51 -7.80
CA THR A 64 -30.27 -9.84 -7.39
C THR A 64 -30.29 -9.65 -5.88
N THR A 65 -29.88 -8.46 -5.43
CA THR A 65 -30.42 -7.79 -4.23
C THR A 65 -30.94 -6.44 -4.70
N GLY A 66 -32.22 -6.19 -4.49
CA GLY A 66 -32.93 -5.09 -5.11
C GLY A 66 -32.40 -3.73 -4.70
N GLU A 67 -31.80 -3.02 -5.64
CA GLU A 67 -31.79 -1.56 -5.69
C GLU A 67 -31.94 -1.11 -7.15
N ASN A 68 -33.11 -0.57 -7.47
CA ASN A 68 -33.37 0.16 -8.71
C ASN A 68 -32.52 1.45 -8.73
N ARG A 69 -31.24 1.37 -9.10
CA ARG A 69 -30.45 2.54 -9.53
C ARG A 69 -29.97 2.49 -10.97
N ALA A 70 -30.15 1.36 -11.67
CA ALA A 70 -29.97 1.27 -13.11
C ALA A 70 -31.26 1.64 -13.86
N SER A 71 -31.74 2.87 -13.68
CA SER A 71 -32.73 3.46 -14.59
C SER A 71 -32.43 4.95 -14.79
N GLY A 72 -31.80 5.25 -15.93
CA GLY A 72 -32.07 6.48 -16.66
C GLY A 72 -31.26 7.73 -16.28
N THR A 73 -29.97 7.78 -16.64
CA THR A 73 -29.34 9.07 -17.02
C THR A 73 -29.87 9.59 -18.38
N ARG A 74 -30.79 8.88 -19.03
CA ARG A 74 -31.43 9.23 -20.31
C ARG A 74 -32.67 10.13 -20.18
N GLY A 75 -32.78 10.89 -19.09
CA GLY A 75 -33.94 11.75 -18.79
C GLY A 75 -33.59 13.11 -18.18
N ARG A 76 -32.36 13.61 -18.36
CA ARG A 76 -31.99 14.93 -17.84
C ARG A 76 -32.57 16.03 -18.73
N SER A 77 -33.42 16.88 -18.15
CA SER A 77 -34.10 17.97 -18.86
C SER A 77 -33.09 19.04 -19.33
N PRO A 78 -33.35 19.72 -20.46
CA PRO A 78 -32.43 20.73 -21.03
C PRO A 78 -32.16 21.92 -20.12
N LEU A 79 -32.92 22.09 -19.02
CA LEU A 79 -32.70 23.13 -18.01
C LEU A 79 -31.50 22.85 -17.11
N THR A 80 -31.08 21.59 -16.93
CA THR A 80 -29.89 21.27 -16.11
C THR A 80 -28.57 21.68 -16.77
N TRP A 81 -28.55 21.88 -18.09
CA TRP A 81 -27.40 22.40 -18.81
C TRP A 81 -27.21 23.93 -18.66
N LEU A 82 -28.25 24.67 -18.29
CA LEU A 82 -28.16 26.12 -18.10
C LEU A 82 -27.50 26.54 -16.77
N VAL A 83 -27.42 25.62 -15.79
CA VAL A 83 -26.72 25.88 -14.52
C VAL A 83 -25.20 25.70 -14.66
N ALA A 84 -24.75 24.80 -15.56
CA ALA A 84 -23.33 24.56 -15.80
C ALA A 84 -22.63 25.71 -16.55
N ALA A 85 -23.35 26.47 -17.37
CA ALA A 85 -22.78 27.60 -18.11
C ALA A 85 -22.55 28.86 -17.25
N ALA A 86 -23.18 28.97 -16.08
CA ALA A 86 -23.05 30.14 -15.21
C ALA A 86 -21.78 30.13 -14.34
N ALA A 87 -21.17 28.96 -14.10
CA ALA A 87 -19.97 28.84 -13.26
C ALA A 87 -18.66 29.17 -14.01
N VAL A 88 -18.61 28.96 -15.33
CA VAL A 88 -17.41 29.22 -16.15
C VAL A 88 -17.22 30.72 -16.43
N ALA A 89 -18.29 31.52 -16.37
CA ALA A 89 -18.23 32.95 -16.67
C ALA A 89 -17.63 33.81 -15.54
N LEU A 90 -17.47 33.29 -14.32
CA LEU A 90 -16.96 34.06 -13.18
C LEU A 90 -15.44 33.93 -12.95
N ILE A 91 -14.76 32.97 -13.59
CA ILE A 91 -13.30 32.80 -13.47
C ILE A 91 -12.53 33.56 -14.58
N GLY A 92 -13.22 33.99 -15.65
CA GLY A 92 -12.60 34.67 -16.81
C GLY A 92 -12.30 36.17 -16.66
N VAL A 93 -12.59 36.81 -15.53
CA VAL A 93 -12.49 38.28 -15.39
C VAL A 93 -11.25 38.76 -14.61
N LEU A 94 -10.43 37.87 -14.04
CA LEU A 94 -9.23 38.24 -13.26
C LEU A 94 -7.88 37.91 -13.95
N GLY A 95 -7.89 37.39 -15.19
CA GLY A 95 -6.68 36.91 -15.89
C GLY A 95 -6.21 37.72 -17.09
N VAL A 96 -6.66 38.96 -17.28
CA VAL A 96 -6.29 39.80 -18.45
C VAL A 96 -5.39 41.00 -18.07
N GLY A 97 -4.93 41.07 -16.81
CA GLY A 97 -4.16 42.20 -16.28
C GLY A 97 -2.64 42.03 -16.18
N ALA A 98 -2.04 40.94 -16.69
CA ALA A 98 -0.64 40.60 -16.43
C ALA A 98 0.17 40.19 -17.68
N LEU A 99 -0.17 40.72 -18.86
CA LEU A 99 0.58 40.46 -20.11
C LEU A 99 0.91 41.75 -20.89
N LEU A 100 1.10 42.88 -20.20
CA LEU A 100 1.59 44.13 -20.78
C LEU A 100 2.52 44.85 -19.78
N GLY A 101 3.82 44.80 -20.05
CA GLY A 101 4.87 45.46 -19.26
C GLY A 101 6.20 44.71 -19.45
N ALA A 102 6.76 44.71 -20.65
CA ALA A 102 7.65 45.74 -21.18
C ALA A 102 9.10 45.52 -20.72
N ASP A 103 9.92 45.13 -21.71
CA ASP A 103 11.38 45.14 -21.72
C ASP A 103 11.95 46.48 -21.24
N ASP A 104 12.97 46.42 -20.38
CA ASP A 104 13.99 47.46 -20.25
C ASP A 104 15.29 46.78 -19.77
N GLU A 105 16.09 46.36 -20.74
CA GLU A 105 17.53 46.20 -20.61
C GLU A 105 18.16 47.60 -20.63
N ASP A 106 18.78 48.04 -19.53
CA ASP A 106 20.13 48.64 -19.52
C ASP A 106 20.48 49.29 -18.16
N ASP A 107 21.75 49.12 -17.82
CA ASP A 107 22.60 49.91 -16.91
C ASP A 107 22.54 49.68 -15.37
N VAL A 108 23.59 49.02 -14.87
CA VAL A 108 24.09 49.04 -13.48
C VAL A 108 25.25 50.06 -13.39
N PRO A 109 25.44 50.78 -12.27
CA PRO A 109 26.46 50.27 -11.33
C PRO A 109 26.26 50.57 -9.81
N THR A 110 26.60 49.54 -9.03
CA THR A 110 27.52 49.54 -7.85
C THR A 110 27.00 49.74 -6.40
N ALA A 111 27.17 48.63 -5.66
CA ALA A 111 27.67 48.39 -4.29
C ALA A 111 26.86 48.79 -3.05
N GLY A 112 26.25 47.76 -2.45
CA GLY A 112 26.16 47.58 -1.01
C GLY A 112 26.42 46.10 -0.70
N ASP A 113 27.49 45.81 0.04
CA ASP A 113 27.90 44.50 0.53
C ASP A 113 26.79 43.91 1.42
N ALA A 114 25.93 43.09 0.83
CA ALA A 114 25.10 42.14 1.53
C ALA A 114 25.71 40.76 1.26
N PRO A 115 25.80 39.87 2.26
CA PRO A 115 26.25 38.51 2.01
C PRO A 115 25.30 37.92 0.97
N ALA A 116 25.85 37.61 -0.19
CA ALA A 116 25.18 36.81 -1.19
C ALA A 116 24.84 35.47 -0.52
N VAL A 117 23.59 35.32 -0.10
CA VAL A 117 23.01 34.00 0.11
C VAL A 117 22.92 33.41 -1.28
N SER A 118 23.99 32.73 -1.69
CA SER A 118 23.94 31.80 -2.79
C SER A 118 22.90 30.74 -2.44
N GLY A 119 21.86 30.60 -3.26
CA GLY A 119 20.94 29.49 -3.11
C GLY A 119 19.61 29.61 -3.83
N ASP A 120 19.60 30.00 -5.11
CA ASP A 120 18.67 29.34 -6.05
C ASP A 120 19.19 27.89 -6.23
N ALA A 121 19.05 27.08 -5.18
CA ALA A 121 19.25 25.65 -5.28
C ALA A 121 17.93 25.09 -5.81
N GLU A 122 17.94 24.54 -7.03
CA GLU A 122 16.79 23.81 -7.54
C GLU A 122 16.41 22.70 -6.53
N PRO A 123 15.12 22.52 -6.21
CA PRO A 123 14.69 21.50 -5.28
C PRO A 123 15.13 20.12 -5.78
N SER A 124 15.75 19.36 -4.88
CA SER A 124 16.28 18.03 -5.15
C SER A 124 15.18 16.97 -5.03
N VAL A 125 15.10 16.07 -6.02
CA VAL A 125 14.06 15.04 -6.10
C VAL A 125 14.69 13.65 -6.18
N THR A 126 14.23 12.74 -5.32
CA THR A 126 14.52 11.31 -5.41
C THR A 126 13.31 10.59 -6.02
N ARG A 127 13.54 9.70 -7.00
CA ARG A 127 12.48 8.86 -7.58
C ARG A 127 12.67 7.41 -7.17
N LEU A 128 11.59 6.82 -6.70
CA LEU A 128 11.50 5.43 -6.29
C LEU A 128 10.36 4.75 -7.03
N GLU A 129 10.49 3.44 -7.19
CA GLU A 129 9.49 2.59 -7.82
C GLU A 129 9.09 1.49 -6.85
N VAL A 130 7.80 1.18 -6.81
CA VAL A 130 7.31 -0.03 -6.15
C VAL A 130 7.45 -1.18 -7.14
N ALA A 131 8.28 -2.16 -6.83
CA ALA A 131 8.38 -3.36 -7.63
C ALA A 131 7.03 -4.09 -7.70
N ASP A 132 6.81 -4.83 -8.79
CA ASP A 132 5.73 -5.81 -8.84
C ASP A 132 5.78 -6.74 -7.63
N ALA A 133 4.60 -7.07 -7.09
CA ALA A 133 4.49 -7.94 -5.93
C ALA A 133 5.33 -9.20 -6.16
N PRO A 134 6.32 -9.50 -5.29
CA PRO A 134 7.17 -10.66 -5.49
C PRO A 134 6.30 -11.91 -5.53
N ALA A 135 6.58 -12.83 -6.45
CA ALA A 135 5.87 -14.10 -6.55
C ALA A 135 6.20 -15.00 -5.34
N GLY A 136 5.66 -14.66 -4.16
CA GLY A 136 6.00 -15.29 -2.89
C GLY A 136 5.26 -14.67 -1.71
N ARG A 137 5.36 -15.33 -0.55
CA ARG A 137 4.83 -14.80 0.71
C ARG A 137 5.85 -13.84 1.31
N CYS A 138 5.39 -12.71 1.83
CA CYS A 138 6.24 -11.79 2.57
C CYS A 138 6.85 -12.47 3.81
N MET A 139 8.14 -12.25 4.02
CA MET A 139 8.80 -12.50 5.30
C MET A 139 8.41 -11.38 6.28
N VAL A 140 8.41 -11.69 7.58
CA VAL A 140 8.22 -10.66 8.61
C VAL A 140 9.40 -9.67 8.55
N PRO A 141 9.14 -8.36 8.52
CA PRO A 141 10.21 -7.35 8.52
C PRO A 141 11.00 -7.40 9.84
N THR A 142 12.30 -7.20 9.75
CA THR A 142 13.23 -7.23 10.88
C THR A 142 14.19 -6.03 10.81
N PRO A 143 14.66 -5.50 11.97
CA PRO A 143 15.58 -4.38 11.99
C PRO A 143 16.87 -4.65 11.20
N GLU A 144 17.38 -5.88 11.24
CA GLU A 144 18.64 -6.26 10.59
C GLU A 144 18.55 -6.18 9.06
N VAL A 145 17.40 -6.53 8.48
CA VAL A 145 17.17 -6.40 7.03
C VAL A 145 16.95 -4.94 6.66
N LEU A 146 16.19 -4.19 7.47
CA LEU A 146 15.93 -2.77 7.24
C LEU A 146 17.21 -1.92 7.30
N ALA A 147 18.15 -2.26 8.19
CA ALA A 147 19.44 -1.58 8.29
C ALA A 147 20.29 -1.68 7.01
N GLY A 148 19.97 -2.62 6.12
CA GLY A 148 20.59 -2.75 4.81
C GLY A 148 20.04 -1.80 3.74
N ALA A 149 18.98 -1.05 4.02
CA ALA A 149 18.38 -0.13 3.06
C ALA A 149 19.35 0.97 2.63
N SER A 150 19.41 1.24 1.33
CA SER A 150 20.24 2.31 0.77
C SER A 150 19.68 3.72 1.06
N LEU A 151 18.38 3.80 1.32
CA LEU A 151 17.63 5.00 1.66
C LEU A 151 16.52 4.62 2.64
N ALA A 152 16.36 5.40 3.71
CA ALA A 152 15.27 5.23 4.65
C ALA A 152 14.88 6.59 5.23
N PHE A 153 13.60 6.94 5.21
CA PHE A 153 13.12 8.25 5.65
C PHE A 153 11.70 8.19 6.21
N GLU A 154 11.36 9.16 7.05
CA GLU A 154 9.98 9.53 7.39
C GLU A 154 9.56 10.67 6.46
N GLY A 155 8.35 10.62 5.90
CA GLY A 155 7.81 11.68 5.08
C GLY A 155 6.29 11.73 5.07
N THR A 156 5.74 12.89 4.72
CA THR A 156 4.29 13.09 4.57
C THR A 156 3.90 13.10 3.11
N VAL A 157 2.85 12.37 2.73
CA VAL A 157 2.34 12.40 1.35
C VAL A 157 1.64 13.74 1.12
N THR A 158 2.12 14.52 0.16
CA THR A 158 1.54 15.84 -0.18
C THR A 158 0.61 15.75 -1.39
N GLU A 159 0.85 14.79 -2.28
CA GLU A 159 0.08 14.62 -3.51
C GLU A 159 0.04 13.14 -3.93
N LEU A 160 -1.05 12.75 -4.58
CA LEU A 160 -1.19 11.44 -5.23
C LEU A 160 -1.84 11.65 -6.59
N VAL A 161 -1.08 11.38 -7.66
CA VAL A 161 -1.49 11.63 -9.04
C VAL A 161 -0.94 10.53 -9.95
N ASP A 162 -1.80 9.99 -10.82
CA ASP A 162 -1.42 9.01 -11.85
C ASP A 162 -0.56 7.83 -11.33
N GLY A 163 -0.89 7.30 -10.14
CA GLY A 163 -0.16 6.19 -9.51
C GLY A 163 1.20 6.58 -8.89
N THR A 164 1.48 7.87 -8.77
CA THR A 164 2.67 8.42 -8.10
C THR A 164 2.28 9.16 -6.83
N ALA A 165 2.85 8.74 -5.70
CA ALA A 165 2.78 9.47 -4.44
C ALA A 165 3.98 10.41 -4.34
N VAL A 166 3.72 11.68 -4.04
CA VAL A 166 4.75 12.68 -3.76
C VAL A 166 4.83 12.85 -2.25
N LEU A 167 6.02 12.66 -1.69
CA LEU A 167 6.29 12.77 -0.26
C LEU A 167 7.27 13.91 0.00
N GLU A 168 6.98 14.68 1.05
CA GLU A 168 7.90 15.64 1.67
C GLU A 168 8.59 14.94 2.85
N PRO A 169 9.91 14.65 2.76
CA PRO A 169 10.63 14.00 3.84
C PRO A 169 10.83 14.93 5.04
N SER A 170 10.57 14.42 6.24
CA SER A 170 10.82 15.11 7.51
C SER A 170 12.12 14.66 8.17
N GLU A 171 12.49 13.39 8.04
CA GLU A 171 13.69 12.82 8.65
C GLU A 171 14.29 11.72 7.77
N PHE A 172 15.62 11.73 7.61
CA PHE A 172 16.36 10.65 6.95
C PHE A 172 17.10 9.79 7.99
N PHE A 173 16.86 8.49 7.94
CA PHE A 173 17.56 7.48 8.72
C PHE A 173 18.79 6.94 7.97
N ALA A 174 18.68 6.81 6.64
CA ALA A 174 19.76 6.39 5.75
C ALA A 174 19.66 7.09 4.39
N GLY A 175 20.77 7.12 3.65
CA GLY A 175 20.86 7.72 2.32
C GLY A 175 21.12 9.23 2.33
N ARG A 176 21.05 9.84 1.14
CA ARG A 176 21.20 11.30 0.97
C ARG A 176 19.84 11.97 1.15
N SER A 177 19.81 13.10 1.86
CA SER A 177 18.61 13.92 2.00
C SER A 177 18.24 14.57 0.67
N THR A 178 16.94 14.61 0.36
CA THR A 178 16.35 15.36 -0.74
C THR A 178 15.09 16.10 -0.29
N ASP A 179 14.69 17.12 -1.05
CA ASP A 179 13.54 17.96 -0.71
C ASP A 179 12.21 17.25 -1.02
N THR A 180 12.20 16.37 -2.01
CA THR A 180 11.00 15.62 -2.40
C THR A 180 11.34 14.19 -2.78
N VAL A 181 10.43 13.26 -2.49
CA VAL A 181 10.52 11.87 -2.93
C VAL A 181 9.25 11.51 -3.72
N GLU A 182 9.42 11.05 -4.95
CA GLU A 182 8.34 10.53 -5.79
C GLU A 182 8.37 9.00 -5.75
N VAL A 183 7.26 8.38 -5.39
CA VAL A 183 7.10 6.92 -5.35
C VAL A 183 6.05 6.51 -6.38
N THR A 184 6.47 5.85 -7.46
CA THR A 184 5.56 5.38 -8.51
C THR A 184 5.21 3.91 -8.31
N ALA A 185 3.93 3.57 -8.35
CA ALA A 185 3.43 2.20 -8.32
C ALA A 185 2.89 1.76 -9.71
N PRO A 186 3.10 0.49 -10.12
CA PRO A 186 2.46 -0.05 -11.31
C PRO A 186 0.94 -0.10 -11.12
N SER A 187 0.20 0.26 -12.18
CA SER A 187 -1.25 0.55 -12.16
C SER A 187 -2.16 -0.56 -11.58
N GLU A 188 -3.36 -0.13 -11.19
CA GLU A 188 -4.21 -0.60 -10.08
C GLU A 188 -4.80 -2.03 -10.09
N ASP A 189 -4.70 -2.85 -11.14
CA ASP A 189 -5.69 -3.95 -11.23
C ASP A 189 -5.39 -5.22 -10.42
N LEU A 190 -4.17 -5.45 -9.91
CA LEU A 190 -3.87 -6.60 -9.02
C LEU A 190 -2.78 -6.36 -7.95
N GLN A 191 -1.93 -5.33 -8.07
CA GLN A 191 -0.86 -5.01 -7.10
C GLN A 191 -1.36 -4.29 -5.83
N ALA A 192 -2.45 -3.51 -5.92
CA ALA A 192 -2.95 -2.67 -4.83
C ALA A 192 -3.50 -3.45 -3.62
N LEU A 193 -3.82 -4.74 -3.77
CA LEU A 193 -4.51 -5.52 -2.74
C LEU A 193 -3.61 -6.46 -1.91
N VAL A 194 -2.34 -6.66 -2.27
CA VAL A 194 -1.54 -7.76 -1.68
C VAL A 194 -0.17 -7.35 -1.11
N SER A 195 0.41 -6.19 -1.45
CA SER A 195 1.72 -5.83 -0.86
C SER A 195 2.15 -4.36 -0.96
N ALA A 196 1.39 -3.50 -1.64
CA ALA A 196 1.76 -2.10 -1.79
C ALA A 196 1.32 -1.26 -0.58
N VAL A 197 2.10 -0.25 -0.25
CA VAL A 197 1.76 0.76 0.76
C VAL A 197 0.57 1.56 0.25
N ASP A 198 -0.52 1.61 1.01
CA ASP A 198 -1.70 2.41 0.67
C ASP A 198 -1.46 3.87 1.04
N PHE A 199 -0.75 4.60 0.18
CA PHE A 199 -0.44 6.00 0.41
C PHE A 199 -1.70 6.86 0.41
N GLN A 200 -1.85 7.68 1.45
CA GLN A 200 -2.93 8.64 1.61
C GLN A 200 -2.36 10.04 1.82
N VAL A 201 -2.92 11.03 1.10
CA VAL A 201 -2.50 12.43 1.22
C VAL A 201 -2.73 12.94 2.64
N GLY A 202 -1.71 13.61 3.20
CA GLY A 202 -1.69 14.16 4.55
C GLY A 202 -1.22 13.19 5.64
N GLU A 203 -1.02 11.92 5.31
CA GLU A 203 -0.54 10.90 6.25
C GLU A 203 0.99 10.78 6.22
N ARG A 204 1.56 10.36 7.35
CA ARG A 204 3.01 10.16 7.52
C ARG A 204 3.39 8.71 7.32
N TYR A 205 4.45 8.47 6.56
CA TYR A 205 4.96 7.13 6.24
C TYR A 205 6.44 7.03 6.56
N LEU A 206 6.85 5.84 6.99
CA LEU A 206 8.23 5.42 7.03
C LEU A 206 8.49 4.59 5.79
N VAL A 207 9.43 5.03 4.94
CA VAL A 207 9.72 4.43 3.65
C VAL A 207 11.19 4.03 3.58
N ALA A 208 11.45 2.79 3.17
CA ALA A 208 12.77 2.25 2.93
C ALA A 208 12.91 1.78 1.50
N ALA A 209 14.11 1.94 0.93
CA ALA A 209 14.42 1.53 -0.42
C ALA A 209 15.82 0.95 -0.54
N ASP A 210 15.94 -0.06 -1.40
CA ASP A 210 17.22 -0.57 -1.89
C ASP A 210 17.43 -0.12 -3.34
N GLY A 211 18.40 0.76 -3.55
CA GLY A 211 18.55 1.54 -4.77
C GLY A 211 17.32 2.43 -5.01
N ALA A 212 16.66 2.22 -6.15
CA ALA A 212 15.43 2.93 -6.53
C ALA A 212 14.16 2.13 -6.21
N GLN A 213 14.27 0.96 -5.60
CA GLN A 213 13.13 0.07 -5.36
C GLN A 213 12.65 0.19 -3.92
N VAL A 214 11.38 0.52 -3.73
CA VAL A 214 10.76 0.56 -2.41
C VAL A 214 10.73 -0.84 -1.82
N MET A 215 11.22 -0.97 -0.60
CA MET A 215 11.12 -2.19 0.19
C MET A 215 9.68 -2.31 0.70
N VAL A 216 8.90 -3.19 0.06
CA VAL A 216 7.51 -3.52 0.42
C VAL A 216 7.46 -4.57 1.55
N CYS A 217 6.30 -5.20 1.80
CA CYS A 217 6.13 -6.23 2.83
C CYS A 217 6.31 -5.72 4.28
N GLY A 218 5.91 -4.48 4.55
CA GLY A 218 5.95 -3.88 5.89
C GLY A 218 7.26 -3.19 6.25
N PHE A 219 8.26 -3.13 5.36
CA PHE A 219 9.42 -2.25 5.54
C PHE A 219 9.08 -0.78 5.26
N SER A 220 8.15 -0.54 4.34
CA SER A 220 7.55 0.77 4.10
C SER A 220 6.08 0.72 4.49
N ASP A 221 5.61 1.61 5.35
CA ASP A 221 4.22 1.67 5.82
C ASP A 221 3.94 3.00 6.56
N LEU A 222 2.69 3.21 6.97
CA LEU A 222 2.26 4.31 7.82
C LEU A 222 3.15 4.39 9.08
N ALA A 223 3.48 5.60 9.51
CA ALA A 223 4.28 5.89 10.71
C ALA A 223 3.48 5.58 12.00
N THR A 224 3.26 4.29 12.23
CA THR A 224 2.67 3.75 13.47
C THR A 224 3.77 3.51 14.50
N PRO A 225 3.44 3.41 15.80
CA PRO A 225 4.44 3.15 16.83
C PRO A 225 5.27 1.88 16.61
N ALA A 226 4.67 0.83 16.01
CA ALA A 226 5.39 -0.40 15.68
C ALA A 226 6.38 -0.20 14.53
N GLN A 227 6.01 0.58 13.52
CA GLN A 227 6.87 0.91 12.39
C GLN A 227 8.02 1.85 12.82
N GLU A 228 7.71 2.85 13.63
CA GLU A 228 8.69 3.77 14.23
C GLU A 228 9.71 2.99 15.07
N GLN A 229 9.26 2.02 15.88
CA GLN A 229 10.15 1.16 16.65
C GLN A 229 11.08 0.32 15.77
N LEU A 230 10.56 -0.26 14.67
CA LEU A 230 11.38 -1.01 13.72
C LEU A 230 12.52 -0.15 13.14
N TYR A 231 12.22 1.10 12.77
CA TYR A 231 13.22 2.05 12.25
C TYR A 231 14.20 2.50 13.33
N ALA A 232 13.71 2.77 14.54
CA ALA A 232 14.56 3.14 15.68
C ALA A 232 15.58 2.04 16.00
N GLU A 233 15.14 0.77 16.02
CA GLU A 233 16.01 -0.39 16.25
C GLU A 233 16.99 -0.60 15.08
N ALA A 234 16.54 -0.47 13.83
CA ALA A 234 17.39 -0.67 12.66
C ALA A 234 18.52 0.37 12.56
N PHE A 235 18.24 1.62 12.92
CA PHE A 235 19.14 2.75 12.73
C PHE A 235 19.71 3.33 14.04
N ASN A 236 19.43 2.70 15.18
CA ASN A 236 19.89 3.10 16.52
C ASN A 236 19.53 4.55 16.88
N ARG A 237 18.25 4.91 16.74
CA ARG A 237 17.70 6.26 17.04
C ARG A 237 16.85 6.25 18.31
#